data_AF-A0A917K166-F1
#
_entry.id   AF-A0A917K166-F1
#
_cell.length_a   1.000
_cell.length_b   1.000
_cell.length_c   1.000
_cell.angle_alpha   90.00
_cell.angle_beta   90.00
_cell.angle_gamma   90.00
#
_symmetry.space_group_name_H-M   'P 1'
#
loop_
_entity.id
_entity.type
_entity.pdbx_description
1 polymer ?
#
loop_
_entity_poly.entity_id
_entity_poly.type
_entity_poly.pdbx_seq_one_letter_code
_entity_poly.pdbx_strand_id
1 'polypeptide(L)'
;MAEIMGRDLLIPGLGWAGHVGIATTYMMSPAGMGNNADQVIEVLNENPVGQVNSISNFKSRSKYWGSKYGVADRGVIGYNILVEANHQRWWCPKYTNDTNYHIGSGIPTTGQVIECGTWRCDTYTWWAFYSQGLDTMPGKIWLPRNLFNFFPYYNDERFALESSEQPPEILAHKSLENVTAEELNEMPYEEFQMIMDTPPVHYVTSPSTVQMQFAYNSNLNDVKRGIMIDRLIADDTETDLVKKLLNLYNETDNIEVKNKIVQGLMLYNQRHRNVKSYIKNDQPLLKGFFAELLDSKSLNPKMADDAIRGFIDTHSSEEIMISRDKIDKWLPTTGHYSSIMLKYTLVHKSKDLQPIYIKSIVDELRKANNSDLDSYLFGPLSIGYQGTGKNLLEPESKQIVADYLKEVRYKYTPQGIKANPKDTHRNTTAPYYFELIKHMGM
;
A
#
# COMPACT_ATOMS: atom_id res chain seq x y z
N MET A 1 10.27 13.73 -25.32
CA MET A 1 8.92 13.19 -24.97
C MET A 1 8.60 13.71 -23.58
N ALA A 2 7.38 14.15 -23.30
CA ALA A 2 7.03 14.72 -22.00
C ALA A 2 6.49 13.62 -21.07
N GLU A 3 7.11 13.55 -19.91
CA GLU A 3 7.04 12.48 -18.92
C GLU A 3 6.20 12.97 -17.73
N ILE A 4 5.48 12.08 -17.06
CA ILE A 4 4.45 12.43 -16.07
C ILE A 4 4.69 11.75 -14.72
N MET A 5 4.63 12.57 -13.67
CA MET A 5 4.60 12.23 -12.25
C MET A 5 3.17 12.46 -11.74
N GLY A 6 2.81 11.69 -10.72
CA GLY A 6 1.47 11.56 -10.21
C GLY A 6 0.68 12.83 -10.01
N ARG A 7 -0.54 12.82 -10.54
CA ARG A 7 -1.58 13.77 -10.16
C ARG A 7 -2.74 13.04 -9.51
N ASP A 8 -3.26 13.69 -8.48
CA ASP A 8 -4.55 13.45 -7.84
C ASP A 8 -5.69 13.49 -8.87
N LEU A 9 -6.30 12.35 -9.13
CA LEU A 9 -7.59 12.28 -9.79
C LEU A 9 -8.64 12.42 -8.68
N LEU A 10 -9.15 13.64 -8.48
CA LEU A 10 -10.41 13.81 -7.78
C LEU A 10 -11.48 13.12 -8.63
N ILE A 11 -11.95 11.95 -8.18
CA ILE A 11 -13.15 11.32 -8.74
C ILE A 11 -14.31 11.72 -7.83
N PRO A 12 -15.24 12.58 -8.28
CA PRO A 12 -16.39 12.98 -7.47
C PRO A 12 -17.15 11.74 -6.97
N GLY A 13 -17.26 11.59 -5.65
CA GLY A 13 -17.97 10.48 -5.01
C GLY A 13 -17.22 9.15 -4.89
N LEU A 14 -16.00 9.01 -5.42
CA LEU A 14 -15.20 7.78 -5.37
C LEU A 14 -13.82 7.96 -4.72
N GLY A 15 -13.46 9.19 -4.34
CA GLY A 15 -12.18 9.50 -3.71
C GLY A 15 -11.03 9.62 -4.72
N TRP A 16 -9.81 9.49 -4.20
CA TRP A 16 -8.58 9.93 -4.85
C TRP A 16 -7.83 8.74 -5.46
N ALA A 17 -7.47 8.82 -6.74
CA ALA A 17 -6.56 7.88 -7.41
C ALA A 17 -5.36 8.65 -7.97
N GLY A 18 -4.15 8.09 -7.89
CA GLY A 18 -3.00 8.70 -8.56
C GLY A 18 -2.06 7.66 -9.14
N HIS A 19 -1.01 8.13 -9.80
CA HIS A 19 -0.05 7.29 -10.50
C HIS A 19 1.36 7.74 -10.20
N VAL A 20 2.34 6.86 -10.36
CA VAL A 20 3.67 7.05 -9.78
C VAL A 20 4.72 7.27 -10.87
N GLY A 21 4.48 6.72 -12.06
CA GLY A 21 5.36 6.94 -13.20
C GLY A 21 4.91 6.19 -14.44
N ILE A 22 5.45 6.63 -15.57
CA ILE A 22 5.29 5.96 -16.87
C ILE A 22 6.44 4.95 -17.01
N ALA A 23 6.11 3.68 -17.20
CA ALA A 23 7.06 2.59 -17.29
C ALA A 23 7.12 2.01 -18.72
N THR A 24 8.26 1.44 -19.08
CA THR A 24 8.39 0.57 -20.27
C THR A 24 8.19 -0.86 -19.81
N THR A 25 7.56 -1.72 -20.62
CA THR A 25 7.33 -3.13 -20.23
C THR A 25 8.61 -3.90 -19.83
N TYR A 26 9.79 -3.41 -20.20
CA TYR A 26 11.09 -3.99 -19.86
C TYR A 26 11.67 -3.43 -18.55
N MET A 27 10.82 -3.16 -17.55
CA MET A 27 11.18 -2.57 -16.24
C MET A 27 12.26 -3.31 -15.44
N MET A 28 12.66 -4.51 -15.86
CA MET A 28 13.70 -5.34 -15.22
C MET A 28 15.01 -5.42 -16.02
N SER A 29 15.14 -4.66 -17.12
CA SER A 29 16.42 -4.53 -17.83
C SER A 29 16.76 -3.07 -18.18
N PRO A 30 18.00 -2.61 -17.98
CA PRO A 30 18.46 -1.31 -18.47
C PRO A 30 18.28 -1.12 -19.99
N ALA A 31 18.28 -2.20 -20.78
CA ALA A 31 17.98 -2.15 -22.21
C ALA A 31 16.56 -1.64 -22.51
N GLY A 32 15.64 -1.81 -21.56
CA GLY A 32 14.28 -1.30 -21.61
C GLY A 32 14.17 0.22 -21.68
N MET A 33 15.21 0.95 -21.26
CA MET A 33 15.24 2.41 -21.24
C MET A 33 15.33 3.03 -22.64
N GLY A 34 15.74 2.26 -23.66
CA GLY A 34 15.76 2.72 -25.05
C GLY A 34 14.41 2.61 -25.76
N ASN A 35 13.39 2.04 -25.12
CA ASN A 35 12.08 1.84 -25.70
C ASN A 35 11.09 2.90 -25.23
N ASN A 36 10.07 3.17 -26.05
CA ASN A 36 8.97 4.03 -25.64
C ASN A 36 8.22 3.41 -24.45
N ALA A 37 7.90 4.24 -23.46
CA ALA A 37 7.10 3.83 -22.35
C ALA A 37 5.65 3.53 -22.80
N ASP A 38 5.08 2.46 -22.27
CA ASP A 38 3.77 1.91 -22.67
C ASP A 38 2.87 1.59 -21.46
N GLN A 39 3.37 1.77 -20.24
CA GLN A 39 2.67 1.44 -18.99
C GLN A 39 2.74 2.56 -17.95
N VAL A 40 1.97 2.39 -16.87
CA VAL A 40 1.90 3.29 -15.72
C VAL A 40 1.72 2.48 -14.43
N ILE A 41 2.39 2.88 -13.35
CA ILE A 41 2.11 2.36 -12.00
C ILE A 41 1.05 3.27 -11.35
N GLU A 42 -0.07 2.70 -10.90
CA GLU A 42 -1.18 3.41 -10.24
C GLU A 42 -1.24 3.05 -8.75
N VAL A 43 -1.52 4.06 -7.91
CA VAL A 43 -1.85 3.92 -6.49
C VAL A 43 -3.30 4.37 -6.28
N LEU A 44 -4.13 3.46 -5.79
CA LEU A 44 -5.59 3.60 -5.66
C LEU A 44 -6.01 3.64 -4.20
N ASN A 45 -7.14 4.29 -3.93
CA ASN A 45 -7.82 4.24 -2.64
C ASN A 45 -8.69 2.98 -2.44
N GLU A 46 -8.54 1.96 -3.28
CA GLU A 46 -9.28 0.71 -3.26
C GLU A 46 -8.35 -0.47 -3.58
N ASN A 47 -8.81 -1.70 -3.36
CA ASN A 47 -8.03 -2.89 -3.67
C ASN A 47 -8.09 -3.25 -5.17
N PRO A 48 -6.95 -3.52 -5.83
CA PRO A 48 -5.58 -3.44 -5.29
C PRO A 48 -5.09 -1.99 -5.14
N VAL A 49 -4.49 -1.67 -4.00
CA VAL A 49 -3.97 -0.31 -3.72
C VAL A 49 -2.84 0.06 -4.68
N GLY A 50 -2.06 -0.91 -5.18
CA GLY A 50 -1.01 -0.66 -6.16
C GLY A 50 -1.15 -1.57 -7.37
N GLN A 51 -1.29 -1.00 -8.57
CA GLN A 51 -1.42 -1.76 -9.83
C GLN A 51 -0.53 -1.21 -10.95
N VAL A 52 -0.35 -1.99 -12.02
CA VAL A 52 0.27 -1.54 -13.28
C VAL A 52 -0.79 -1.53 -14.37
N ASN A 53 -0.78 -0.55 -15.26
CA ASN A 53 -1.75 -0.45 -16.34
C ASN A 53 -1.10 0.08 -17.63
N SER A 54 -1.78 -0.10 -18.76
CA SER A 54 -1.34 0.50 -20.03
C SER A 54 -1.59 2.01 -20.05
N ILE A 55 -0.70 2.75 -20.73
CA ILE A 55 -0.87 4.20 -20.92
C ILE A 55 -2.19 4.52 -21.64
N SER A 56 -2.59 3.71 -22.63
CA SER A 56 -3.83 3.95 -23.38
C SER A 56 -5.05 3.83 -22.48
N ASN A 57 -5.13 2.78 -21.66
CA ASN A 57 -6.21 2.60 -20.70
C ASN A 57 -6.23 3.73 -19.67
N PHE A 58 -5.07 4.10 -19.13
CA PHE A 58 -4.94 5.23 -18.21
C PHE A 58 -5.43 6.55 -18.84
N LYS A 59 -4.97 6.90 -20.05
CA LYS A 59 -5.40 8.10 -20.78
C LYS A 59 -6.89 8.14 -21.07
N SER A 60 -7.52 6.97 -21.29
CA SER A 60 -8.96 6.91 -21.54
C SER A 60 -9.81 7.20 -20.30
N ARG A 61 -9.25 6.98 -19.09
CA ARG A 61 -9.94 7.17 -17.81
C ARG A 61 -9.59 8.48 -17.12
N SER A 62 -8.37 8.98 -17.33
CA SER A 62 -7.86 10.20 -16.70
C SER A 62 -8.11 11.42 -17.59
N LYS A 63 -8.76 12.46 -17.07
CA LYS A 63 -8.91 13.76 -17.76
C LYS A 63 -7.66 14.66 -17.64
N TYR A 64 -6.70 14.26 -16.82
CA TYR A 64 -5.54 15.10 -16.43
C TYR A 64 -4.21 14.48 -16.88
N TRP A 65 -4.24 13.65 -17.92
CA TRP A 65 -3.04 13.10 -18.55
C TRP A 65 -2.22 14.23 -19.20
N GLY A 66 -0.95 14.43 -18.78
CA GLY A 66 -0.03 15.36 -19.45
C GLY A 66 0.86 16.26 -18.56
N SER A 67 0.90 16.12 -17.24
CA SER A 67 1.76 16.94 -16.38
C SER A 67 3.25 16.64 -16.60
N LYS A 68 4.07 17.66 -16.85
CA LYS A 68 5.52 17.50 -17.06
C LYS A 68 6.24 17.08 -15.77
N TYR A 69 7.28 16.28 -15.97
CA TYR A 69 8.23 15.64 -15.06
C TYR A 69 7.89 14.17 -14.85
N GLY A 70 8.71 13.28 -15.39
CA GLY A 70 8.66 11.86 -15.12
C GLY A 70 10.04 11.26 -15.38
N VAL A 71 10.09 9.94 -15.42
CA VAL A 71 11.32 9.17 -15.17
C VAL A 71 12.10 8.83 -16.44
N ALA A 72 11.58 9.16 -17.63
CA ALA A 72 12.09 8.58 -18.88
C ALA A 72 13.40 9.21 -19.40
N ASP A 73 13.95 10.24 -18.73
CA ASP A 73 15.26 10.82 -19.06
C ASP A 73 16.26 10.77 -17.89
N ARG A 74 16.25 9.68 -17.11
CA ARG A 74 17.23 9.47 -16.01
C ARG A 74 18.11 8.23 -16.14
N GLY A 75 18.09 7.57 -17.29
CA GLY A 75 18.84 6.33 -17.50
C GLY A 75 18.64 5.33 -16.35
N VAL A 76 19.72 4.71 -15.87
CA VAL A 76 19.69 3.68 -14.82
C VAL A 76 18.99 4.13 -13.53
N ILE A 77 19.12 5.41 -13.17
CA ILE A 77 18.47 5.96 -11.97
C ILE A 77 16.95 5.90 -12.13
N GLY A 78 16.44 6.29 -13.30
CA GLY A 78 15.01 6.23 -13.56
C GLY A 78 14.47 4.81 -13.58
N TYR A 79 15.24 3.87 -14.15
CA TYR A 79 14.94 2.45 -14.06
C TYR A 79 14.82 1.97 -12.61
N ASN A 80 15.76 2.33 -11.73
CA ASN A 80 15.71 1.90 -10.33
C ASN A 80 14.50 2.47 -9.57
N ILE A 81 14.08 3.71 -9.86
CA ILE A 81 12.86 4.32 -9.27
C ILE A 81 11.65 3.44 -9.58
N LEU A 82 11.51 3.00 -10.84
CA LEU A 82 10.39 2.18 -11.29
C LEU A 82 10.39 0.77 -10.67
N VAL A 83 11.57 0.18 -10.51
CA VAL A 83 11.74 -1.11 -9.82
C VAL A 83 11.33 -1.01 -8.35
N GLU A 84 11.84 0.01 -7.63
CA GLU A 84 11.50 0.21 -6.21
C GLU A 84 10.01 0.49 -6.03
N ALA A 85 9.43 1.34 -6.86
CA ALA A 85 7.98 1.54 -6.90
C ALA A 85 7.26 0.19 -7.06
N ASN A 86 7.60 -0.62 -8.07
CA ASN A 86 6.93 -1.89 -8.27
C ASN A 86 7.03 -2.84 -7.06
N HIS A 87 8.19 -2.88 -6.39
CA HIS A 87 8.37 -3.70 -5.17
C HIS A 87 7.43 -3.29 -4.03
N GLN A 88 7.21 -1.99 -3.84
CA GLN A 88 6.29 -1.49 -2.82
C GLN A 88 4.84 -1.96 -3.02
N ARG A 89 4.45 -2.38 -4.22
CA ARG A 89 3.13 -3.01 -4.47
C ARG A 89 3.00 -4.40 -3.84
N TRP A 90 4.10 -5.09 -3.60
CA TRP A 90 4.12 -6.41 -2.99
C TRP A 90 4.21 -6.33 -1.47
N TRP A 91 4.66 -5.21 -0.90
CA TRP A 91 4.75 -5.01 0.55
C TRP A 91 3.42 -4.57 1.16
N CYS A 92 2.31 -5.25 0.82
CA CYS A 92 0.98 -5.01 1.39
C CYS A 92 0.63 -3.50 1.42
N PRO A 93 0.55 -2.81 0.27
CA PRO A 93 0.27 -1.38 0.27
C PRO A 93 -1.14 -1.11 0.83
N LYS A 94 -1.25 -0.12 1.72
CA LYS A 94 -2.49 0.40 2.29
C LYS A 94 -2.63 1.86 1.91
N TYR A 95 -3.82 2.27 1.52
CA TYR A 95 -4.05 3.67 1.16
C TYR A 95 -4.21 4.53 2.42
N THR A 96 -3.59 5.71 2.42
CA THR A 96 -3.80 6.76 3.44
C THR A 96 -4.38 8.03 2.84
N ASN A 97 -5.28 8.68 3.59
CA ASN A 97 -5.80 10.00 3.26
C ASN A 97 -4.96 11.11 3.93
N ASP A 98 -3.75 10.80 4.37
CA ASP A 98 -2.87 11.69 5.11
C ASP A 98 -1.53 11.85 4.40
N THR A 99 -0.81 12.92 4.72
CA THR A 99 0.57 13.13 4.24
C THR A 99 1.59 12.27 4.98
N ASN A 100 1.22 11.75 6.16
CA ASN A 100 2.05 10.79 6.89
C ASN A 100 2.00 9.43 6.19
N TYR A 101 3.15 8.96 5.71
CA TYR A 101 3.29 7.72 4.96
C TYR A 101 4.30 6.79 5.65
N HIS A 102 4.19 5.50 5.38
CA HIS A 102 5.10 4.49 5.92
C HIS A 102 5.61 3.61 4.80
N ILE A 103 6.91 3.35 4.80
CA ILE A 103 7.53 2.52 3.78
C ILE A 103 7.22 1.06 4.08
N GLY A 104 6.67 0.35 3.08
CA GLY A 104 6.48 -1.09 3.19
C GLY A 104 7.84 -1.79 3.20
N SER A 105 7.96 -2.83 4.02
CA SER A 105 9.20 -3.57 4.13
C SER A 105 8.97 -5.08 4.22
N GLY A 106 10.00 -5.82 3.81
CA GLY A 106 10.03 -7.28 3.83
C GLY A 106 11.44 -7.78 4.10
N ILE A 107 11.57 -9.08 4.34
CA ILE A 107 12.87 -9.76 4.44
C ILE A 107 13.39 -9.95 3.00
N PRO A 108 14.44 -9.25 2.56
CA PRO A 108 14.90 -9.36 1.18
C PRO A 108 15.39 -10.76 0.83
N THR A 109 15.88 -11.52 1.82
CA THR A 109 16.37 -12.88 1.58
C THR A 109 15.27 -13.91 1.37
N THR A 110 14.08 -13.73 1.95
CA THR A 110 12.97 -14.69 1.85
C THR A 110 11.78 -14.15 1.04
N GLY A 111 11.79 -12.85 0.72
CA GLY A 111 10.65 -12.15 0.13
C GLY A 111 9.46 -11.99 1.07
N GLN A 112 9.59 -12.34 2.36
CA GLN A 112 8.49 -12.28 3.32
C GLN A 112 8.11 -10.82 3.62
N VAL A 113 6.82 -10.49 3.55
CA VAL A 113 6.31 -9.18 4.00
C VAL A 113 6.45 -9.05 5.51
N ILE A 114 7.03 -7.95 5.96
CA ILE A 114 7.25 -7.61 7.36
C ILE A 114 6.26 -6.53 7.81
N GLU A 115 6.18 -5.43 7.07
CA GLU A 115 5.37 -4.27 7.41
C GLU A 115 4.67 -3.80 6.14
N CYS A 116 3.36 -3.58 6.25
CA CYS A 116 2.57 -3.02 5.18
C CYS A 116 2.95 -1.54 4.96
N GLY A 117 3.14 -1.17 3.70
CA GLY A 117 3.33 0.22 3.33
C GLY A 117 2.04 1.03 3.49
N THR A 118 2.13 2.28 3.89
CA THR A 118 0.99 3.21 4.00
C THR A 118 1.22 4.37 3.07
N TRP A 119 0.40 4.47 2.02
CA TRP A 119 0.72 5.23 0.83
C TRP A 119 -0.46 6.06 0.30
N ARG A 120 -0.14 7.28 -0.12
CA ARG A 120 -0.92 8.07 -1.08
C ARG A 120 -0.11 8.12 -2.38
N CYS A 121 -0.75 8.44 -3.50
CA CYS A 121 -0.06 8.42 -4.79
C CYS A 121 1.19 9.32 -4.85
N ASP A 122 1.15 10.48 -4.21
CA ASP A 122 2.24 11.46 -4.20
C ASP A 122 3.34 11.10 -3.20
N THR A 123 3.01 10.64 -2.00
CA THR A 123 3.98 10.18 -0.99
C THR A 123 4.72 8.93 -1.48
N TYR A 124 4.01 8.05 -2.17
CA TYR A 124 4.61 6.91 -2.85
C TYR A 124 5.56 7.34 -3.98
N THR A 125 5.15 8.32 -4.78
CA THR A 125 6.00 8.86 -5.86
C THR A 125 7.25 9.49 -5.29
N TRP A 126 7.11 10.34 -4.29
CA TRP A 126 8.24 10.96 -3.62
C TRP A 126 9.21 9.91 -3.08
N TRP A 127 8.72 8.90 -2.37
CA TRP A 127 9.56 7.83 -1.82
C TRP A 127 10.36 7.13 -2.91
N ALA A 128 9.72 6.76 -4.02
CA ALA A 128 10.38 6.07 -5.12
C ALA A 128 11.58 6.89 -5.66
N PHE A 129 11.45 8.21 -5.77
CA PHE A 129 12.56 9.10 -6.16
C PHE A 129 13.61 9.24 -5.05
N TYR A 130 13.16 9.52 -3.83
CA TYR A 130 14.02 9.71 -2.66
C TYR A 130 14.91 8.49 -2.41
N SER A 131 14.36 7.28 -2.54
CA SER A 131 15.08 6.00 -2.40
C SER A 131 16.29 5.87 -3.34
N GLN A 132 16.30 6.61 -4.46
CA GLN A 132 17.38 6.62 -5.44
C GLN A 132 18.33 7.83 -5.29
N GLY A 133 18.31 8.48 -4.12
CA GLY A 133 19.15 9.64 -3.82
C GLY A 133 18.71 10.93 -4.53
N LEU A 134 17.51 10.92 -5.12
CA LEU A 134 16.93 12.09 -5.74
C LEU A 134 16.03 12.75 -4.72
N ASP A 135 16.63 13.69 -3.98
CA ASP A 135 15.85 14.59 -3.13
C ASP A 135 15.07 15.55 -4.02
N THR A 136 13.92 15.07 -4.49
CA THR A 136 12.96 15.87 -5.23
C THR A 136 12.22 16.84 -4.32
N MET A 137 12.42 16.78 -2.99
CA MET A 137 11.70 17.59 -2.00
C MET A 137 12.56 17.89 -0.75
N PRO A 138 13.54 18.79 -0.82
CA PRO A 138 14.29 19.19 0.37
C PRO A 138 13.35 19.90 1.37
N GLY A 139 12.96 19.18 2.43
CA GLY A 139 12.39 19.73 3.66
C GLY A 139 10.94 20.22 3.62
N LYS A 140 10.03 19.66 2.81
CA LYS A 140 8.61 20.06 2.81
C LYS A 140 7.61 18.90 2.66
N ILE A 141 6.49 19.01 3.39
CA ILE A 141 5.29 18.19 3.22
C ILE A 141 4.53 18.67 1.98
N TRP A 142 4.23 17.76 1.05
CA TRP A 142 3.48 18.08 -0.16
C TRP A 142 1.98 17.88 0.06
N LEU A 143 1.26 19.00 0.09
CA LEU A 143 -0.20 19.03 0.02
C LEU A 143 -0.65 18.91 -1.44
N PRO A 144 -1.83 18.34 -1.74
CA PRO A 144 -2.36 18.21 -3.10
C PRO A 144 -2.28 19.48 -3.95
N ARG A 145 -2.55 20.66 -3.37
CA ARG A 145 -2.43 21.95 -4.07
C ARG A 145 -0.97 22.35 -4.33
N ASN A 146 -0.07 22.09 -3.38
CA ASN A 146 1.37 22.32 -3.61
C ASN A 146 1.85 21.38 -4.71
N LEU A 147 1.45 20.12 -4.67
CA LEU A 147 1.70 19.13 -5.72
C LEU A 147 1.23 19.60 -7.09
N PHE A 148 0.00 20.11 -7.17
CA PHE A 148 -0.56 20.68 -8.39
C PHE A 148 0.28 21.84 -8.96
N ASN A 149 0.68 22.80 -8.11
CA ASN A 149 1.39 24.01 -8.54
C ASN A 149 2.81 23.74 -9.07
N PHE A 150 3.44 22.65 -8.64
CA PHE A 150 4.77 22.27 -9.11
C PHE A 150 4.77 21.57 -10.48
N PHE A 151 3.62 21.22 -11.05
CA PHE A 151 3.53 20.63 -12.39
C PHE A 151 3.54 21.69 -13.51
N PRO A 152 4.58 21.77 -14.35
CA PRO A 152 4.82 22.92 -15.25
C PRO A 152 3.84 23.08 -16.41
N TYR A 153 2.93 22.13 -16.63
CA TYR A 153 2.08 22.09 -17.85
C TYR A 153 0.59 22.37 -17.58
N TYR A 154 0.18 22.48 -16.31
CA TYR A 154 -1.15 23.02 -15.99
C TYR A 154 -1.10 24.54 -15.68
N ASN A 155 0.10 25.09 -15.48
CA ASN A 155 0.37 26.52 -15.68
C ASN A 155 0.43 26.79 -17.18
N ASP A 156 -0.71 26.74 -17.87
CA ASP A 156 -0.85 27.51 -19.12
C ASP A 156 -0.41 28.93 -18.73
N GLU A 157 0.61 29.51 -19.35
CA GLU A 157 1.12 30.86 -19.06
C GLU A 157 0.02 31.94 -19.17
N ARG A 158 -1.17 31.55 -19.64
CA ARG A 158 -2.41 32.32 -19.74
C ARG A 158 -3.28 32.32 -18.48
N PHE A 159 -3.05 31.44 -17.51
CA PHE A 159 -3.68 31.46 -16.17
C PHE A 159 -2.75 32.04 -15.09
N ALA A 160 -1.75 32.83 -15.49
CA ALA A 160 -1.09 33.78 -14.60
C ALA A 160 -2.06 34.95 -14.27
N LEU A 161 -3.22 34.62 -13.70
CA LEU A 161 -4.15 35.57 -13.13
C LEU A 161 -4.42 35.13 -11.70
N GLU A 162 -3.73 35.83 -10.79
CA GLU A 162 -4.14 36.03 -9.40
C GLU A 162 -4.34 34.76 -8.57
N SER A 163 -3.24 34.15 -8.14
CA SER A 163 -3.18 33.69 -6.75
C SER A 163 -1.78 33.92 -6.19
N SER A 164 -1.39 35.19 -6.09
CA SER A 164 -0.44 35.63 -5.06
C SER A 164 -1.15 35.82 -3.72
N GLU A 165 -2.16 34.99 -3.42
CA GLU A 165 -2.52 34.82 -2.01
C GLU A 165 -1.37 34.02 -1.41
N GLN A 166 -0.45 34.74 -0.77
CA GLN A 166 0.23 34.19 0.40
C GLN A 166 -0.82 33.40 1.20
N PRO A 167 -0.49 32.22 1.76
CA PRO A 167 -1.41 31.59 2.69
C PRO A 167 -1.86 32.67 3.65
N PRO A 168 -3.17 32.97 3.74
CA PRO A 168 -3.62 34.14 4.48
C PRO A 168 -2.98 34.05 5.86
N GLU A 169 -2.43 35.16 6.38
CA GLU A 169 -1.81 35.24 7.71
C GLU A 169 -2.70 34.60 8.81
N ILE A 170 -4.00 34.44 8.53
CA ILE A 170 -5.03 33.69 9.26
C ILE A 170 -4.62 32.23 9.60
N LEU A 171 -3.80 31.55 8.79
CA LEU A 171 -3.36 30.17 9.08
C LEU A 171 -2.20 30.08 10.07
N ALA A 172 -1.46 31.16 10.30
CA ALA A 172 -0.30 31.16 11.20
C ALA A 172 -0.65 30.97 12.69
N HIS A 173 -1.95 30.94 13.02
CA HIS A 173 -2.45 30.86 14.40
C HIS A 173 -3.41 29.69 14.67
N LYS A 174 -3.77 28.90 13.66
CA LYS A 174 -4.67 27.74 13.85
C LYS A 174 -3.85 26.48 14.11
N SER A 175 -4.28 25.72 15.11
CA SER A 175 -3.76 24.39 15.45
C SER A 175 -4.92 23.49 15.85
N LEU A 176 -4.65 22.20 15.99
CA LEU A 176 -5.69 21.24 16.42
C LEU A 176 -6.30 21.60 17.78
N GLU A 177 -5.58 22.31 18.65
CA GLU A 177 -6.09 22.69 19.97
C GLU A 177 -7.14 23.82 19.92
N ASN A 178 -7.18 24.58 18.82
CA ASN A 178 -7.96 25.82 18.70
C ASN A 178 -9.08 25.74 17.65
N VAL A 179 -9.43 24.53 17.20
CA VAL A 179 -10.48 24.30 16.20
C VAL A 179 -11.54 23.34 16.72
N THR A 180 -12.77 23.50 16.26
CA THR A 180 -13.91 22.62 16.58
C THR A 180 -14.12 21.56 15.50
N ALA A 181 -14.96 20.55 15.78
CA ALA A 181 -15.30 19.53 14.77
C ALA A 181 -16.07 20.13 13.59
N GLU A 182 -16.92 21.11 13.84
CA GLU A 182 -17.70 21.84 12.84
C GLU A 182 -16.77 22.64 11.91
N GLU A 183 -15.84 23.42 12.48
CA GLU A 183 -14.82 24.14 11.69
C GLU A 183 -13.94 23.17 10.92
N LEU A 184 -13.49 22.09 11.58
CA LEU A 184 -12.71 21.05 10.92
C LEU A 184 -13.49 20.42 9.80
N ASN A 185 -14.82 20.23 9.87
CA ASN A 185 -15.61 19.64 8.79
C ASN A 185 -15.69 20.52 7.56
N GLU A 186 -15.94 21.82 7.73
CA GLU A 186 -16.06 22.80 6.65
C GLU A 186 -14.72 23.11 5.96
N MET A 187 -13.62 22.85 6.67
CA MET A 187 -12.27 23.13 6.20
C MET A 187 -11.90 22.34 4.93
N PRO A 188 -11.31 23.01 3.92
CA PRO A 188 -10.69 22.34 2.78
C PRO A 188 -9.62 21.34 3.24
N TYR A 189 -9.40 20.30 2.43
CA TYR A 189 -8.46 19.24 2.80
C TYR A 189 -7.04 19.77 3.03
N GLU A 190 -6.58 20.71 2.21
CA GLU A 190 -5.24 21.28 2.32
C GLU A 190 -5.07 22.07 3.63
N GLU A 191 -6.06 22.89 3.99
CA GLU A 191 -6.03 23.64 5.26
C GLU A 191 -6.06 22.67 6.45
N PHE A 192 -6.86 21.60 6.36
CA PHE A 192 -6.91 20.55 7.36
C PHE A 192 -5.54 19.88 7.54
N GLN A 193 -4.89 19.48 6.46
CA GLN A 193 -3.57 18.85 6.50
C GLN A 193 -2.50 19.79 7.07
N MET A 194 -2.53 21.09 6.72
CA MET A 194 -1.63 22.08 7.34
C MET A 194 -1.77 22.13 8.86
N ILE A 195 -3.00 22.07 9.37
CA ILE A 195 -3.28 22.07 10.81
C ILE A 195 -2.81 20.76 11.47
N MET A 196 -2.99 19.61 10.80
CA MET A 196 -2.49 18.32 11.28
C MET A 196 -0.96 18.29 11.41
N ASP A 197 -0.25 19.02 10.54
CA ASP A 197 1.22 19.12 10.54
C ASP A 197 1.76 20.27 11.41
N THR A 198 0.88 21.11 11.96
CA THR A 198 1.27 22.25 12.79
C THR A 198 1.67 21.74 14.19
N PRO A 199 2.84 22.15 14.73
CA PRO A 199 3.23 21.80 16.10
C PRO A 199 2.19 22.25 17.13
N PRO A 200 2.07 21.56 18.27
CA PRO A 200 1.15 21.96 19.33
C PRO A 200 1.46 23.37 19.82
N VAL A 201 0.41 24.19 19.96
CA VAL A 201 0.51 25.56 20.47
C VAL A 201 0.79 25.56 21.97
N HIS A 202 0.29 24.55 22.68
CA HIS A 202 0.49 24.40 24.11
C HIS A 202 1.47 23.26 24.42
N TYR A 203 2.61 23.61 25.03
CA TYR A 203 3.66 22.65 25.41
C TYR A 203 3.19 21.52 26.36
N VAL A 204 2.02 21.69 26.97
CA VAL A 204 1.45 20.76 27.98
C VAL A 204 0.48 19.75 27.35
N THR A 205 -0.08 20.03 26.17
CA THR A 205 -1.04 19.13 25.51
C THR A 205 -0.31 18.33 24.43
N SER A 206 -0.26 17.01 24.56
CA SER A 206 0.27 16.17 23.48
C SER A 206 -0.64 16.28 22.26
N PRO A 207 -0.11 16.48 21.04
CA PRO A 207 -0.90 16.42 19.79
C PRO A 207 -1.76 15.16 19.71
N SER A 208 -1.23 14.05 20.20
CA SER A 208 -1.89 12.75 20.25
C SER A 208 -3.16 12.76 21.10
N THR A 209 -3.19 13.51 22.22
CA THR A 209 -4.38 13.61 23.07
C THR A 209 -5.53 14.27 22.32
N VAL A 210 -5.24 15.34 21.59
CA VAL A 210 -6.24 16.10 20.82
C VAL A 210 -6.72 15.29 19.62
N GLN A 211 -5.81 14.61 18.92
CA GLN A 211 -6.16 13.67 17.85
C GLN A 211 -7.08 12.56 18.38
N MET A 212 -6.81 12.01 19.56
CA MET A 212 -7.68 11.00 20.19
C MET A 212 -9.06 11.57 20.49
N GLN A 213 -9.17 12.80 21.02
CA GLN A 213 -10.45 13.46 21.26
C GLN A 213 -11.27 13.61 19.96
N PHE A 214 -10.62 14.02 18.86
CA PHE A 214 -11.30 14.12 17.56
C PHE A 214 -11.65 12.76 16.95
N ALA A 215 -10.84 11.72 17.18
CA ALA A 215 -11.20 10.36 16.77
C ALA A 215 -12.48 9.86 17.46
N TYR A 216 -12.70 10.22 18.73
CA TYR A 216 -13.93 9.95 19.48
C TYR A 216 -15.11 10.85 19.11
N ASN A 217 -14.87 12.02 18.53
CA ASN A 217 -15.93 13.00 18.27
C ASN A 217 -16.81 12.56 17.08
N SER A 218 -18.04 12.12 17.35
CA SER A 218 -18.99 11.68 16.32
C SER A 218 -19.52 12.80 15.42
N ASN A 219 -19.30 14.08 15.77
CA ASN A 219 -19.66 15.21 14.91
C ASN A 219 -18.61 15.44 13.81
N LEU A 220 -17.36 14.97 14.00
CA LEU A 220 -16.34 15.04 12.96
C LEU A 220 -16.62 13.98 11.88
N ASN A 221 -16.50 14.33 10.61
CA ASN A 221 -16.73 13.38 9.52
C ASN A 221 -15.72 12.22 9.55
N ASP A 222 -16.16 11.07 9.02
CA ASP A 222 -15.42 9.81 9.12
C ASP A 222 -14.04 9.85 8.46
N VAL A 223 -13.87 10.63 7.37
CA VAL A 223 -12.57 10.76 6.69
C VAL A 223 -11.57 11.47 7.61
N LYS A 224 -11.97 12.57 8.23
CA LYS A 224 -11.10 13.33 9.15
C LYS A 224 -10.83 12.54 10.43
N ARG A 225 -11.83 11.83 10.97
CA ARG A 225 -11.63 10.86 12.07
C ARG A 225 -10.64 9.75 11.70
N GLY A 226 -10.73 9.22 10.48
CA GLY A 226 -9.78 8.25 9.95
C GLY A 226 -8.36 8.79 9.89
N ILE A 227 -8.17 10.05 9.48
CA ILE A 227 -6.84 10.69 9.47
C ILE A 227 -6.30 10.88 10.90
N MET A 228 -7.15 11.23 11.88
CA MET A 228 -6.74 11.28 13.29
C MET A 228 -6.21 9.92 13.76
N ILE A 229 -6.90 8.83 13.41
CA ILE A 229 -6.47 7.46 13.73
C ILE A 229 -5.14 7.14 13.03
N ASP A 230 -5.02 7.45 11.73
CA ASP A 230 -3.79 7.20 10.96
C ASP A 230 -2.58 7.92 11.61
N ARG A 231 -2.75 9.17 12.10
CA ARG A 231 -1.70 9.93 12.82
C ARG A 231 -1.35 9.36 14.18
N LEU A 232 -2.35 9.00 14.98
CA LEU A 232 -2.13 8.36 16.29
C LEU A 232 -1.26 7.11 16.16
N ILE A 233 -1.50 6.31 15.12
CA ILE A 233 -0.77 5.07 14.83
C ILE A 233 0.64 5.33 14.29
N ALA A 234 0.84 6.45 13.58
CA ALA A 234 2.13 6.82 13.04
C ALA A 234 3.07 7.44 14.08
N ASP A 235 2.55 8.30 14.96
CA ASP A 235 3.36 8.97 15.96
C ASP A 235 3.61 8.10 17.20
N ASP A 236 2.65 7.22 17.56
CA ASP A 236 2.68 6.34 18.74
C ASP A 236 3.14 7.03 20.04
N THR A 237 2.72 8.27 20.23
CA THR A 237 3.01 9.03 21.46
C THR A 237 1.87 8.96 22.48
N GLU A 238 0.71 8.44 22.08
CA GLU A 238 -0.47 8.38 22.94
C GLU A 238 -0.36 7.26 23.98
N THR A 239 -0.47 7.61 25.25
CA THR A 239 -0.47 6.61 26.33
C THR A 239 -1.70 5.72 26.24
N ASP A 240 -1.53 4.40 26.40
CA ASP A 240 -2.59 3.39 26.30
C ASP A 240 -3.36 3.43 24.96
N LEU A 241 -2.68 3.82 23.86
CA LEU A 241 -3.29 3.96 22.53
C LEU A 241 -4.13 2.75 22.11
N VAL A 242 -3.58 1.54 22.23
CA VAL A 242 -4.27 0.30 21.85
C VAL A 242 -5.58 0.13 22.61
N LYS A 243 -5.59 0.34 23.93
CA LYS A 243 -6.82 0.24 24.74
C LYS A 243 -7.84 1.29 24.32
N LYS A 244 -7.39 2.53 24.09
CA LYS A 244 -8.27 3.63 23.66
C LYS A 244 -8.89 3.36 22.29
N LEU A 245 -8.14 2.80 21.35
CA LEU A 245 -8.67 2.45 20.03
C LEU A 245 -9.63 1.25 20.08
N LEU A 246 -9.35 0.24 20.92
CA LEU A 246 -10.26 -0.89 21.14
C LEU A 246 -11.58 -0.43 21.79
N ASN A 247 -11.53 0.50 22.75
CA ASN A 247 -12.73 1.10 23.32
C ASN A 247 -13.54 1.86 22.26
N LEU A 248 -12.89 2.70 21.45
CA LEU A 248 -13.54 3.41 20.36
C LEU A 248 -14.19 2.45 19.35
N TYR A 249 -13.51 1.35 19.03
CA TYR A 249 -14.06 0.32 18.14
C TYR A 249 -15.35 -0.30 18.70
N ASN A 250 -15.40 -0.56 20.01
CA ASN A 250 -16.57 -1.14 20.66
C ASN A 250 -17.72 -0.14 20.81
N GLU A 251 -17.42 1.14 21.01
CA GLU A 251 -18.42 2.20 21.25
C GLU A 251 -19.03 2.76 19.96
N THR A 252 -18.29 2.74 18.84
CA THR A 252 -18.80 3.29 17.58
C THR A 252 -19.62 2.27 16.79
N ASP A 253 -20.65 2.73 16.09
CA ASP A 253 -21.36 1.93 15.07
C ASP A 253 -20.91 2.28 13.64
N ASN A 254 -20.02 3.27 13.49
CA ASN A 254 -19.57 3.72 12.18
C ASN A 254 -18.59 2.72 11.55
N ILE A 255 -18.97 2.17 10.40
CA ILE A 255 -18.19 1.11 9.74
C ILE A 255 -16.85 1.60 9.21
N GLU A 256 -16.76 2.83 8.71
CA GLU A 256 -15.52 3.37 8.15
C GLU A 256 -14.51 3.69 9.27
N VAL A 257 -14.98 4.17 10.41
CA VAL A 257 -14.14 4.34 11.61
C VAL A 257 -13.67 2.98 12.13
N LYS A 258 -14.55 1.97 12.20
CA LYS A 258 -14.14 0.60 12.56
C LYS A 258 -13.08 0.05 11.59
N ASN A 259 -13.27 0.24 10.28
CA ASN A 259 -12.32 -0.21 9.27
C ASN A 259 -10.94 0.41 9.54
N LYS A 260 -10.92 1.72 9.81
CA LYS A 260 -9.70 2.45 10.10
C LYS A 260 -9.02 2.02 11.39
N ILE A 261 -9.78 1.70 12.44
CA ILE A 261 -9.22 1.16 13.68
C ILE A 261 -8.59 -0.22 13.43
N VAL A 262 -9.27 -1.12 12.72
CA VAL A 262 -8.72 -2.46 12.41
C VAL A 262 -7.42 -2.35 11.59
N GLN A 263 -7.41 -1.51 10.54
CA GLN A 263 -6.22 -1.21 9.76
C GLN A 263 -5.10 -0.63 10.64
N GLY A 264 -5.43 0.37 11.47
CA GLY A 264 -4.49 1.05 12.35
C GLY A 264 -3.84 0.10 13.36
N LEU A 265 -4.64 -0.73 14.05
CA LEU A 265 -4.14 -1.71 15.01
C LEU A 265 -3.27 -2.80 14.34
N MET A 266 -3.59 -3.18 13.11
CA MET A 266 -2.74 -4.11 12.32
C MET A 266 -1.37 -3.47 12.03
N LEU A 267 -1.36 -2.22 11.55
CA LEU A 267 -0.11 -1.48 11.28
C LEU A 267 0.70 -1.24 12.55
N TYR A 268 0.03 -0.90 13.65
CA TYR A 268 0.63 -0.73 14.96
C TYR A 268 1.39 -1.97 15.42
N ASN A 269 0.73 -3.13 15.34
CA ASN A 269 1.32 -4.40 15.70
C ASN A 269 2.57 -4.70 14.88
N GLN A 270 2.53 -4.47 13.56
CA GLN A 270 3.68 -4.73 12.69
C GLN A 270 4.90 -3.89 13.05
N ARG A 271 4.70 -2.60 13.33
CA ARG A 271 5.76 -1.66 13.71
C ARG A 271 6.36 -1.97 15.09
N HIS A 272 5.55 -2.49 16.02
CA HIS A 272 5.96 -2.68 17.42
C HIS A 272 6.29 -4.12 17.82
N ARG A 273 6.14 -5.09 16.93
CA ARG A 273 6.30 -6.53 17.25
C ARG A 273 7.62 -6.95 17.92
N ASN A 274 8.67 -6.14 17.80
CA ASN A 274 9.99 -6.38 18.40
C ASN A 274 10.23 -5.57 19.69
N VAL A 275 9.29 -4.72 20.09
CA VAL A 275 9.40 -3.84 21.26
C VAL A 275 8.95 -4.58 22.52
N LYS A 276 9.82 -4.65 23.54
CA LYS A 276 9.56 -5.44 24.77
C LYS A 276 8.33 -4.98 25.54
N SER A 277 8.09 -3.67 25.65
CA SER A 277 6.91 -3.12 26.33
C SER A 277 5.63 -3.52 25.60
N TYR A 278 5.61 -3.39 24.27
CA TYR A 278 4.52 -3.82 23.40
C TYR A 278 4.18 -5.31 23.60
N ILE A 279 5.17 -6.19 23.48
CA ILE A 279 5.00 -7.65 23.62
C ILE A 279 4.35 -7.99 24.98
N LYS A 280 4.74 -7.28 26.04
CA LYS A 280 4.21 -7.53 27.38
C LYS A 280 2.78 -7.01 27.58
N ASN A 281 2.45 -5.87 27.00
CA ASN A 281 1.26 -5.10 27.37
C ASN A 281 0.17 -5.11 26.30
N ASP A 282 0.52 -4.82 25.05
CA ASP A 282 -0.43 -4.54 23.98
C ASP A 282 -0.65 -5.74 23.06
N GLN A 283 0.39 -6.52 22.80
CA GLN A 283 0.29 -7.73 21.96
C GLN A 283 -0.79 -8.71 22.47
N PRO A 284 -0.95 -8.99 23.79
CA PRO A 284 -2.02 -9.86 24.26
C PRO A 284 -3.42 -9.32 23.99
N LEU A 285 -3.60 -7.99 24.05
CA LEU A 285 -4.87 -7.33 23.74
C LEU A 285 -5.21 -7.48 22.25
N LEU A 286 -4.23 -7.21 21.38
CA LEU A 286 -4.41 -7.34 19.93
C LEU A 286 -4.62 -8.79 19.50
N LYS A 287 -3.93 -9.73 20.14
CA LYS A 287 -4.13 -11.16 19.91
C LYS A 287 -5.57 -11.57 20.19
N GLY A 288 -6.11 -11.19 21.35
CA GLY A 288 -7.51 -11.45 21.71
C GLY A 288 -8.48 -10.78 20.74
N PHE A 289 -8.26 -9.50 20.45
CA PHE A 289 -9.10 -8.73 19.52
C PHE A 289 -9.18 -9.36 18.13
N PHE A 290 -8.04 -9.67 17.48
CA PHE A 290 -8.05 -10.24 16.14
C PHE A 290 -8.64 -11.66 16.11
N ALA A 291 -8.48 -12.44 17.18
CA ALA A 291 -9.12 -13.75 17.28
C ALA A 291 -10.66 -13.64 17.34
N GLU A 292 -11.18 -12.75 18.19
CA GLU A 292 -12.62 -12.49 18.30
C GLU A 292 -13.19 -11.88 17.01
N LEU A 293 -12.42 -11.01 16.36
CA LEU A 293 -12.83 -10.32 15.14
C LEU A 293 -13.13 -11.30 14.00
N LEU A 294 -12.37 -12.39 13.85
CA LEU A 294 -12.62 -13.39 12.79
C LEU A 294 -13.97 -14.12 12.94
N ASP A 295 -14.51 -14.20 14.16
CA ASP A 295 -15.83 -14.77 14.44
C ASP A 295 -16.94 -13.72 14.53
N SER A 296 -16.58 -12.43 14.51
CA SER A 296 -17.51 -11.34 14.72
C SER A 296 -18.43 -11.12 13.53
N LYS A 297 -19.71 -10.81 13.82
CA LYS A 297 -20.67 -10.31 12.82
C LYS A 297 -20.33 -8.90 12.33
N SER A 298 -19.47 -8.17 13.04
CA SER A 298 -19.03 -6.82 12.66
C SER A 298 -17.94 -6.84 11.58
N LEU A 299 -17.28 -7.99 11.37
CA LEU A 299 -16.27 -8.13 10.34
C LEU A 299 -16.93 -8.12 8.97
N ASN A 300 -16.40 -7.31 8.06
CA ASN A 300 -16.91 -7.16 6.70
C ASN A 300 -15.75 -7.30 5.69
N PRO A 301 -16.04 -7.46 4.38
CA PRO A 301 -15.01 -7.66 3.37
C PRO A 301 -13.93 -6.57 3.30
N LYS A 302 -14.25 -5.30 3.61
CA LYS A 302 -13.26 -4.21 3.64
C LYS A 302 -12.26 -4.35 4.80
N MET A 303 -12.66 -4.96 5.91
CA MET A 303 -11.82 -5.21 7.09
C MET A 303 -11.06 -6.53 7.00
N ALA A 304 -11.55 -7.49 6.20
CA ALA A 304 -11.09 -8.87 6.26
C ALA A 304 -9.59 -9.02 5.98
N ASP A 305 -9.01 -8.24 5.07
CA ASP A 305 -7.57 -8.29 4.81
C ASP A 305 -6.75 -7.87 6.05
N ASP A 306 -7.10 -6.74 6.66
CA ASP A 306 -6.40 -6.22 7.84
C ASP A 306 -6.61 -7.12 9.07
N ALA A 307 -7.82 -7.65 9.24
CA ALA A 307 -8.16 -8.56 10.34
C ALA A 307 -7.40 -9.88 10.26
N ILE A 308 -7.37 -10.52 9.07
CA ILE A 308 -6.62 -11.77 8.86
C ILE A 308 -5.12 -11.51 9.04
N ARG A 309 -4.60 -10.39 8.52
CA ARG A 309 -3.18 -10.05 8.66
C ARG A 309 -2.80 -9.83 10.12
N GLY A 310 -3.60 -9.05 10.86
CA GLY A 310 -3.43 -8.85 12.29
C GLY A 310 -3.43 -10.18 13.05
N PHE A 311 -4.37 -11.08 12.73
CA PHE A 311 -4.42 -12.42 13.30
C PHE A 311 -3.14 -13.22 13.00
N ILE A 312 -2.71 -13.27 11.73
CA ILE A 312 -1.49 -13.97 11.31
C ILE A 312 -0.27 -13.45 12.07
N ASP A 313 -0.17 -12.14 12.27
CA ASP A 313 0.99 -11.49 12.88
C ASP A 313 1.06 -11.73 14.40
N THR A 314 -0.07 -11.88 15.10
CA THR A 314 -0.10 -12.07 16.56
C THR A 314 -0.16 -13.53 17.03
N HIS A 315 -0.38 -14.49 16.13
CA HIS A 315 -0.58 -15.91 16.46
C HIS A 315 0.58 -16.80 16.01
N SER A 316 0.80 -17.89 16.74
CA SER A 316 1.78 -18.92 16.36
C SER A 316 1.30 -19.76 15.18
N SER A 317 2.19 -20.53 14.57
CA SER A 317 1.85 -21.47 13.50
C SER A 317 0.81 -22.51 13.93
N GLU A 318 0.87 -22.97 15.17
CA GLU A 318 -0.07 -23.97 15.71
C GLU A 318 -1.47 -23.37 15.88
N GLU A 319 -1.55 -22.14 16.38
CA GLU A 319 -2.81 -21.41 16.54
C GLU A 319 -3.46 -21.08 15.18
N ILE A 320 -2.64 -20.74 14.18
CA ILE A 320 -3.07 -20.57 12.79
C ILE A 320 -3.60 -21.89 12.22
N MET A 321 -2.93 -23.01 12.47
CA MET A 321 -3.39 -24.33 12.02
C MET A 321 -4.73 -24.71 12.64
N ILE A 322 -4.95 -24.41 13.93
CA ILE A 322 -6.23 -24.64 14.63
C ILE A 322 -7.34 -23.75 14.03
N SER A 323 -7.02 -22.52 13.67
CA SER A 323 -7.99 -21.54 13.16
C SER A 323 -8.11 -21.51 11.64
N ARG A 324 -7.51 -22.49 10.95
CA ARG A 324 -7.38 -22.50 9.48
C ARG A 324 -8.72 -22.34 8.78
N ASP A 325 -9.74 -23.09 9.20
CA ASP A 325 -11.05 -23.05 8.56
C ASP A 325 -11.71 -21.66 8.63
N LYS A 326 -11.42 -20.88 9.68
CA LYS A 326 -11.89 -19.49 9.82
C LYS A 326 -11.14 -18.57 8.87
N ILE A 327 -9.83 -18.72 8.76
CA ILE A 327 -8.99 -17.94 7.85
C ILE A 327 -9.42 -18.21 6.40
N ASP A 328 -9.50 -19.49 6.02
CA ASP A 328 -9.85 -19.93 4.67
C ASP A 328 -11.26 -19.51 4.24
N LYS A 329 -12.20 -19.37 5.19
CA LYS A 329 -13.53 -18.83 4.95
C LYS A 329 -13.49 -17.36 4.54
N TRP A 330 -12.62 -16.56 5.14
CA TRP A 330 -12.56 -15.11 4.91
C TRP A 330 -11.68 -14.72 3.72
N LEU A 331 -10.63 -15.49 3.41
CA LEU A 331 -9.68 -15.20 2.33
C LEU A 331 -10.37 -14.82 0.99
N PRO A 332 -11.37 -15.56 0.49
CA PRO A 332 -12.02 -15.25 -0.79
C PRO A 332 -12.74 -13.90 -0.82
N THR A 333 -13.14 -13.37 0.35
CA THR A 333 -13.87 -12.09 0.45
C THR A 333 -12.97 -10.86 0.30
N THR A 334 -11.66 -11.03 0.46
CA THR A 334 -10.67 -9.94 0.40
C THR A 334 -10.31 -9.53 -1.03
N GLY A 335 -10.74 -10.32 -2.03
CA GLY A 335 -10.33 -10.18 -3.42
C GLY A 335 -8.99 -10.87 -3.70
N HIS A 336 -8.72 -11.16 -4.98
CA HIS A 336 -7.59 -12.02 -5.38
C HIS A 336 -6.22 -11.51 -4.92
N TYR A 337 -5.98 -10.20 -5.01
CA TYR A 337 -4.71 -9.59 -4.64
C TYR A 337 -4.40 -9.74 -3.15
N SER A 338 -5.31 -9.31 -2.28
CA SER A 338 -5.16 -9.46 -0.82
C SER A 338 -5.11 -10.92 -0.41
N SER A 339 -5.97 -11.78 -0.98
CA SER A 339 -5.98 -13.21 -0.72
C SER A 339 -4.61 -13.86 -0.98
N ILE A 340 -4.02 -13.64 -2.17
CA ILE A 340 -2.70 -14.18 -2.52
C ILE A 340 -1.63 -13.68 -1.55
N MET A 341 -1.64 -12.39 -1.21
CA MET A 341 -0.64 -11.82 -0.31
C MET A 341 -0.76 -12.32 1.13
N LEU A 342 -1.98 -12.53 1.63
CA LEU A 342 -2.21 -13.15 2.95
C LEU A 342 -1.75 -14.60 2.98
N LYS A 343 -2.08 -15.37 1.93
CA LYS A 343 -1.59 -16.75 1.76
C LYS A 343 -0.07 -16.78 1.69
N TYR A 344 0.55 -15.82 1.00
CA TYR A 344 2.00 -15.71 0.94
C TYR A 344 2.62 -15.43 2.33
N THR A 345 1.98 -14.61 3.17
CA THR A 345 2.40 -14.45 4.57
C THR A 345 2.30 -15.77 5.35
N LEU A 346 1.25 -16.57 5.13
CA LEU A 346 1.07 -17.88 5.77
C LEU A 346 2.12 -18.92 5.34
N VAL A 347 2.56 -18.88 4.08
CA VAL A 347 3.65 -19.72 3.54
C VAL A 347 4.94 -19.58 4.36
N HIS A 348 5.21 -18.38 4.89
CA HIS A 348 6.43 -18.09 5.67
C HIS A 348 6.25 -18.24 7.18
N LYS A 349 5.05 -18.62 7.67
CA LYS A 349 4.81 -18.80 9.11
C LYS A 349 5.35 -20.12 9.66
N SER A 350 5.28 -21.20 8.88
CA SER A 350 5.93 -22.47 9.21
C SER A 350 6.09 -23.35 7.98
N LYS A 351 6.96 -24.36 8.09
CA LYS A 351 7.14 -25.38 7.05
C LYS A 351 5.87 -26.19 6.81
N ASP A 352 5.06 -26.41 7.85
CA ASP A 352 3.80 -27.18 7.76
C ASP A 352 2.69 -26.42 7.02
N LEU A 353 2.67 -25.08 7.15
CA LEU A 353 1.74 -24.21 6.44
C LEU A 353 2.13 -24.04 4.96
N GLN A 354 3.41 -24.20 4.65
CA GLN A 354 3.98 -23.92 3.33
C GLN A 354 3.30 -24.68 2.18
N PRO A 355 3.20 -26.03 2.18
CA PRO A 355 2.59 -26.76 1.07
C PRO A 355 1.09 -26.46 0.92
N ILE A 356 0.39 -26.25 2.04
CA ILE A 356 -1.05 -25.91 2.07
C ILE A 356 -1.30 -24.60 1.32
N TYR A 357 -0.58 -23.55 1.69
CA TYR A 357 -0.84 -22.22 1.14
C TYR A 357 -0.17 -21.97 -0.20
N ILE A 358 0.95 -22.62 -0.53
CA ILE A 358 1.48 -22.61 -1.90
C ILE A 358 0.48 -23.23 -2.87
N LYS A 359 -0.12 -24.38 -2.51
CA LYS A 359 -1.19 -24.99 -3.31
C LYS A 359 -2.38 -24.06 -3.46
N SER A 360 -2.84 -23.47 -2.35
CA SER A 360 -3.96 -22.53 -2.33
C SER A 360 -3.73 -21.26 -3.17
N ILE A 361 -2.48 -20.76 -3.23
CA ILE A 361 -2.11 -19.64 -4.13
C ILE A 361 -2.18 -20.10 -5.58
N VAL A 362 -1.55 -21.21 -5.92
CA VAL A 362 -1.52 -21.72 -7.30
C VAL A 362 -2.93 -22.02 -7.82
N ASP A 363 -3.80 -22.61 -7.01
CA ASP A 363 -5.19 -22.89 -7.40
C ASP A 363 -5.99 -21.60 -7.65
N GLU A 364 -5.73 -20.54 -6.86
CA GLU A 364 -6.33 -19.22 -7.09
C GLU A 364 -5.81 -18.55 -8.37
N LEU A 365 -4.50 -18.62 -8.63
CA LEU A 365 -3.89 -18.10 -9.85
C LEU A 365 -4.42 -18.80 -11.11
N ARG A 366 -4.58 -20.13 -11.08
CA ARG A 366 -5.22 -20.90 -12.15
C ARG A 366 -6.64 -20.44 -12.40
N LYS A 367 -7.43 -20.27 -11.34
CA LYS A 367 -8.82 -19.84 -11.44
C LYS A 367 -8.95 -18.43 -12.01
N ALA A 368 -8.09 -17.51 -11.59
CA ALA A 368 -8.12 -16.13 -12.04
C ALA A 368 -7.55 -15.96 -13.45
N ASN A 369 -6.58 -16.80 -13.84
CA ASN A 369 -5.87 -16.76 -15.13
C ASN A 369 -5.42 -15.33 -15.53
N ASN A 370 -4.87 -14.60 -14.57
CA ASN A 370 -4.49 -13.20 -14.72
C ASN A 370 -2.97 -13.06 -14.54
N SER A 371 -2.27 -12.53 -15.53
CA SER A 371 -0.81 -12.38 -15.47
C SER A 371 -0.34 -11.34 -14.45
N ASP A 372 -1.17 -10.37 -14.10
CA ASP A 372 -0.82 -9.42 -13.04
C ASP A 372 -0.78 -10.13 -11.68
N LEU A 373 -1.77 -10.99 -11.40
CA LEU A 373 -1.78 -11.81 -10.18
C LEU A 373 -0.61 -12.77 -10.10
N ASP A 374 -0.19 -13.35 -11.23
CA ASP A 374 0.99 -14.21 -11.28
C ASP A 374 2.27 -13.48 -10.78
N SER A 375 2.35 -12.16 -10.97
CA SER A 375 3.50 -11.37 -10.48
C SER A 375 3.62 -11.36 -8.95
N TYR A 376 2.50 -11.50 -8.22
CA TYR A 376 2.47 -11.56 -6.75
C TYR A 376 2.98 -12.90 -6.20
N LEU A 377 3.12 -13.92 -7.05
CA LEU A 377 3.85 -15.14 -6.71
C LEU A 377 5.29 -15.09 -7.25
N PHE A 378 5.47 -14.70 -8.51
CA PHE A 378 6.78 -14.79 -9.17
C PHE A 378 7.80 -13.77 -8.63
N GLY A 379 7.38 -12.52 -8.42
CA GLY A 379 8.25 -11.45 -7.92
C GLY A 379 8.82 -11.78 -6.53
N PRO A 380 7.96 -11.97 -5.51
CA PRO A 380 8.40 -12.31 -4.16
C PRO A 380 9.23 -13.60 -4.08
N LEU A 381 8.88 -14.65 -4.83
CA LEU A 381 9.68 -15.88 -4.86
C LEU A 381 11.01 -15.70 -5.58
N SER A 382 11.07 -14.92 -6.67
CA SER A 382 12.33 -14.61 -7.37
C SER A 382 13.33 -13.99 -6.41
N ILE A 383 12.88 -12.98 -5.64
CA ILE A 383 13.64 -12.30 -4.58
C ILE A 383 14.07 -13.31 -3.50
N GLY A 384 13.12 -14.11 -3.00
CA GLY A 384 13.41 -15.10 -1.97
C GLY A 384 14.44 -16.15 -2.40
N TYR A 385 14.36 -16.66 -3.63
CA TYR A 385 15.32 -17.65 -4.12
C TYR A 385 16.68 -17.01 -4.42
N GLN A 386 16.72 -15.73 -4.81
CA GLN A 386 17.97 -15.00 -4.96
C GLN A 386 18.73 -14.88 -3.65
N GLY A 387 18.02 -14.62 -2.54
CA GLY A 387 18.65 -14.40 -1.24
C GLY A 387 18.87 -15.65 -0.38
N THR A 388 17.90 -16.58 -0.34
CA THR A 388 17.97 -17.81 0.46
C THR A 388 18.51 -19.01 -0.33
N GLY A 389 18.44 -18.97 -1.66
CA GLY A 389 18.86 -20.07 -2.51
C GLY A 389 17.84 -21.21 -2.56
N LYS A 390 18.30 -22.39 -3.00
CA LYS A 390 17.43 -23.53 -3.41
C LYS A 390 16.52 -24.09 -2.30
N ASN A 391 16.78 -23.74 -1.04
CA ASN A 391 16.09 -24.24 0.15
C ASN A 391 14.98 -23.31 0.67
N LEU A 392 14.63 -22.25 -0.07
CA LEU A 392 13.53 -21.34 0.32
C LEU A 392 12.21 -22.09 0.56
N LEU A 393 11.85 -22.96 -0.38
CA LEU A 393 10.66 -23.80 -0.30
C LEU A 393 11.04 -25.25 0.00
N GLU A 394 10.24 -25.89 0.85
CA GLU A 394 10.23 -27.33 1.06
C GLU A 394 10.00 -28.09 -0.26
N PRO A 395 10.50 -29.32 -0.39
CA PRO A 395 10.46 -30.05 -1.67
C PRO A 395 9.06 -30.15 -2.31
N GLU A 396 8.02 -30.40 -1.52
CA GLU A 396 6.63 -30.47 -2.00
C GLU A 396 6.15 -29.12 -2.53
N SER A 397 6.30 -28.05 -1.74
CA SER A 397 5.98 -26.68 -2.13
C SER A 397 6.73 -26.26 -3.40
N LYS A 398 8.02 -26.58 -3.48
CA LYS A 398 8.86 -26.32 -4.64
C LYS A 398 8.33 -27.04 -5.89
N GLN A 399 7.90 -28.30 -5.74
CA GLN A 399 7.34 -29.08 -6.84
C GLN A 399 6.02 -28.48 -7.34
N ILE A 400 5.14 -28.03 -6.45
CA ILE A 400 3.88 -27.36 -6.81
C ILE A 400 4.15 -26.10 -7.65
N VAL A 401 5.09 -25.25 -7.22
CA VAL A 401 5.49 -24.05 -7.98
C VAL A 401 6.12 -24.44 -9.32
N ALA A 402 7.01 -25.43 -9.34
CA ALA A 402 7.66 -25.89 -10.57
C ALA A 402 6.65 -26.39 -11.60
N ASP A 403 5.62 -27.14 -11.17
CA ASP A 403 4.59 -27.64 -12.06
C ASP A 403 3.68 -26.51 -12.57
N TYR A 404 3.35 -25.53 -11.73
CA TYR A 404 2.66 -24.33 -12.18
C TYR A 404 3.46 -23.54 -13.22
N LEU A 405 4.77 -23.35 -13.00
CA LEU A 405 5.64 -22.66 -13.95
C LEU A 405 5.73 -23.37 -15.30
N LYS A 406 5.69 -24.71 -15.32
CA LYS A 406 5.61 -25.50 -16.56
C LYS A 406 4.26 -25.33 -17.25
N GLU A 407 3.18 -25.38 -16.48
CA GLU A 407 1.80 -25.22 -16.96
C GLU A 407 1.62 -23.88 -17.68
N VAL A 408 2.08 -22.78 -17.07
CA VAL A 408 1.92 -21.43 -17.64
C VAL A 408 3.05 -21.03 -18.57
N ARG A 409 4.01 -21.91 -18.88
CA ARG A 409 5.21 -21.57 -19.68
C ARG A 409 4.87 -20.87 -20.98
N TYR A 410 3.90 -21.41 -21.72
CA TYR A 410 3.50 -20.84 -23.01
C TYR A 410 3.11 -19.36 -22.87
N LYS A 411 2.38 -19.00 -21.81
CA LYS A 411 1.89 -17.63 -21.51
C LYS A 411 2.99 -16.57 -21.58
N TYR A 412 4.19 -16.92 -21.11
CA TYR A 412 5.32 -16.00 -20.98
C TYR A 412 6.37 -16.14 -22.09
N THR A 413 6.15 -17.01 -23.08
CA THR A 413 6.96 -17.03 -24.31
C THR A 413 6.64 -15.84 -25.20
N PRO A 414 7.57 -15.41 -26.10
CA PRO A 414 7.27 -14.40 -27.10
C PRO A 414 6.01 -14.70 -27.93
N GLN A 415 5.77 -15.97 -28.23
CA GLN A 415 4.58 -16.44 -28.95
C GLN A 415 3.32 -16.30 -28.10
N GLY A 416 3.34 -16.71 -26.82
CA GLY A 416 2.17 -16.63 -25.95
C GLY A 416 1.82 -15.20 -25.53
N ILE A 417 2.80 -14.31 -25.42
CA ILE A 417 2.56 -12.87 -25.25
C ILE A 417 1.83 -12.31 -26.48
N LYS A 418 2.34 -12.60 -27.69
CA LYS A 418 1.70 -12.16 -28.94
C LYS A 418 0.31 -12.77 -29.17
N ALA A 419 0.09 -14.00 -28.68
CA ALA A 419 -1.18 -14.70 -28.83
C ALA A 419 -2.33 -14.09 -28.00
N ASN A 420 -2.04 -13.29 -26.97
CA ASN A 420 -3.06 -12.63 -26.16
C ASN A 420 -2.73 -11.15 -25.91
N PRO A 421 -2.93 -10.28 -26.92
CA PRO A 421 -2.61 -8.86 -26.80
C PRO A 421 -3.50 -8.10 -25.80
N LYS A 422 -4.60 -8.70 -25.32
CA LYS A 422 -5.49 -8.10 -24.31
C LYS A 422 -4.90 -8.21 -22.89
N ASP A 423 -4.04 -9.18 -22.67
CA ASP A 423 -3.39 -9.45 -21.38
C ASP A 423 -2.01 -8.78 -21.35
N THR A 424 -2.03 -7.46 -21.18
CA THR A 424 -0.83 -6.61 -21.22
C THR A 424 0.18 -6.96 -20.14
N HIS A 425 -0.26 -7.63 -19.07
CA HIS A 425 0.59 -8.00 -17.95
C HIS A 425 1.49 -9.21 -18.23
N ARG A 426 1.24 -10.00 -19.30
CA ARG A 426 2.15 -11.11 -19.67
C ARG A 426 3.57 -10.64 -19.87
N ASN A 427 3.72 -9.47 -20.47
CA ASN A 427 5.02 -8.93 -20.85
C ASN A 427 5.75 -8.31 -19.64
N THR A 428 5.04 -7.75 -18.65
CA THR A 428 5.63 -7.29 -17.37
C THR A 428 5.92 -8.40 -16.39
N THR A 429 5.14 -9.47 -16.41
CA THR A 429 5.29 -10.61 -15.49
C THR A 429 6.34 -11.61 -16.00
N ALA A 430 6.58 -11.65 -17.32
CA ALA A 430 7.57 -12.55 -17.93
C ALA A 430 8.99 -12.43 -17.32
N PRO A 431 9.56 -11.23 -17.04
CA PRO A 431 10.84 -11.13 -16.35
C PRO A 431 10.88 -11.90 -15.02
N TYR A 432 9.87 -11.70 -14.15
CA TYR A 432 9.79 -12.41 -12.86
C TYR A 432 9.65 -13.92 -13.03
N TYR A 433 8.88 -14.35 -14.03
CA TYR A 433 8.77 -15.76 -14.39
C TYR A 433 10.13 -16.39 -14.74
N PHE A 434 10.91 -15.73 -15.60
CA PHE A 434 12.22 -16.24 -16.04
C PHE A 434 13.29 -16.17 -14.96
N GLU A 435 13.30 -15.12 -14.13
CA GLU A 435 14.18 -15.04 -12.97
C GLU A 435 13.90 -16.14 -11.96
N LEU A 436 12.62 -16.39 -11.66
CA LEU A 436 12.22 -17.45 -10.74
C LEU A 436 12.68 -18.83 -11.25
N ILE A 437 12.45 -19.15 -12.53
CA ILE A 437 12.95 -20.39 -13.14
C ILE A 437 14.46 -20.52 -12.99
N LYS A 438 15.20 -19.47 -13.32
CA LYS A 438 16.65 -19.44 -13.21
C LYS A 438 17.10 -19.70 -11.78
N HIS A 439 16.50 -19.03 -10.79
CA HIS A 439 16.90 -19.17 -9.38
C HIS A 439 16.47 -20.51 -8.77
N MET A 440 15.37 -21.10 -9.24
CA MET A 440 14.94 -22.45 -8.85
C MET A 440 15.81 -23.56 -9.44
N GLY A 441 16.55 -23.26 -10.51
CA GLY A 441 17.43 -24.19 -11.24
C GLY A 441 16.66 -25.14 -12.16
N MET A 442 15.65 -24.61 -12.86
CA MET A 442 14.74 -25.35 -13.75
C MET A 442 15.06 -25.21 -15.23
#